data_AF-A0A9E3ST49-F1
#
_entry.id   AF-A0A9E3ST49-F1
#
_cell.length_a   1.000
_cell.length_b   1.000
_cell.length_c   1.000
_cell.angle_alpha   90.00
_cell.angle_beta   90.00
_cell.angle_gamma   90.00
#
_symmetry.space_group_name_H-M   'P 1'
#
loop_
_entity.id
_entity.type
_entity.pdbx_description
1 polymer ?
#
loop_
_entity_poly.entity_id
_entity_poly.type
_entity_poly.pdbx_seq_one_letter_code
_entity_poly.pdbx_strand_id
1 'polypeptide(L)'
;SWTLVIMAVTPLSFYFAAPLSESPYLAAILASFYCAIHDRLGWTAIFAFLATLARSQGLVMLPIAGLMLLIQEWRASGDLRETLLASTRKGWVLCIIPLAFLGLEAYRSSMGLRPISEIYRTVTQNRIVNPLEGLILNLGVFLRYLREGIYNINPAWLVATLVLTVWLFFYPKHRRISLVAYTFFHLFLFLTIINYVWYTDIIMGTQSIARYTLVLFPIAVLLADRIRHMPRLLRAASLGGMVLGLLLFSGLFTVALVGP
;
A
#
# COMPACT_ATOMS: atom_id res chain seq x y z
N SER A 1 -12.99 12.25 -10.28
CA SER A 1 -13.92 11.28 -10.89
C SER A 1 -13.25 10.27 -11.83
N TRP A 2 -12.21 10.63 -12.62
CA TRP A 2 -11.47 9.64 -13.45
C TRP A 2 -10.30 8.92 -12.74
N THR A 3 -9.68 9.56 -11.76
CA THR A 3 -8.64 8.96 -10.90
C THR A 3 -9.15 7.70 -10.20
N LEU A 4 -10.41 7.71 -9.72
CA LEU A 4 -11.07 6.54 -9.13
C LEU A 4 -11.23 5.40 -10.13
N VAL A 5 -11.56 5.69 -11.39
CA VAL A 5 -11.70 4.66 -12.45
C VAL A 5 -10.34 4.05 -12.76
N ILE A 6 -9.30 4.86 -12.96
CA ILE A 6 -7.94 4.37 -13.26
C ILE A 6 -7.41 3.54 -12.09
N MET A 7 -7.62 4.00 -10.86
CA MET A 7 -7.16 3.29 -9.67
C MET A 7 -8.04 2.09 -9.30
N ALA A 8 -9.26 1.97 -9.84
CA ALA A 8 -10.08 0.75 -9.76
C ALA A 8 -9.72 -0.26 -10.85
N VAL A 9 -9.32 0.19 -12.04
CA VAL A 9 -8.93 -0.65 -13.19
C VAL A 9 -7.51 -1.18 -13.07
N THR A 10 -6.58 -0.40 -12.51
CA THR A 10 -5.17 -0.82 -12.34
C THR A 10 -5.04 -2.08 -11.46
N PRO A 11 -5.77 -2.22 -10.34
CA PRO A 11 -5.70 -3.42 -9.50
C PRO A 11 -6.52 -4.61 -10.04
N LEU A 12 -7.52 -4.38 -10.91
CA LEU A 12 -8.32 -5.44 -11.54
C LEU A 12 -7.47 -6.39 -12.42
N SER A 13 -6.24 -6.01 -12.75
CA SER A 13 -5.33 -6.75 -13.64
C SER A 13 -4.59 -7.94 -13.01
N PHE A 14 -4.60 -8.08 -11.68
CA PHE A 14 -3.92 -9.16 -10.97
C PHE A 14 -4.85 -10.35 -10.63
N TYR A 15 -6.02 -10.46 -11.26
CA TYR A 15 -7.14 -11.26 -10.75
C TYR A 15 -7.00 -12.80 -10.75
N PHE A 16 -5.85 -13.40 -11.06
CA PHE A 16 -5.74 -14.85 -11.19
C PHE A 16 -4.66 -15.47 -10.26
N ALA A 17 -5.15 -16.27 -9.29
CA ALA A 17 -4.49 -17.34 -8.50
C ALA A 17 -4.03 -17.10 -7.04
N ALA A 18 -3.94 -15.87 -6.56
CA ALA A 18 -3.50 -15.46 -5.20
C ALA A 18 -3.74 -13.95 -4.91
N PRO A 19 -3.83 -13.07 -5.94
CA PRO A 19 -4.00 -11.62 -5.75
C PRO A 19 -5.46 -11.14 -5.59
N LEU A 20 -6.43 -12.02 -5.33
CA LEU A 20 -7.85 -11.65 -5.22
C LEU A 20 -8.13 -10.61 -4.13
N SER A 21 -7.27 -10.48 -3.12
CA SER A 21 -7.41 -9.47 -2.06
C SER A 21 -6.72 -8.14 -2.38
N GLU A 22 -5.84 -8.05 -3.38
CA GLU A 22 -5.05 -6.84 -3.66
C GLU A 22 -5.90 -5.73 -4.30
N SER A 23 -6.76 -6.11 -5.24
CA SER A 23 -7.69 -5.19 -5.90
C SER A 23 -8.72 -4.58 -4.95
N PRO A 24 -9.48 -5.39 -4.17
CA PRO A 24 -10.43 -4.84 -3.21
C PRO A 24 -9.72 -4.08 -2.08
N TYR A 25 -8.52 -4.51 -1.66
CA TYR A 25 -7.69 -3.76 -0.72
C TYR A 25 -7.41 -2.35 -1.23
N LEU A 26 -6.86 -2.22 -2.44
CA LEU A 26 -6.58 -0.90 -3.01
C LEU A 26 -7.82 -0.04 -3.21
N ALA A 27 -8.88 -0.63 -3.75
CA ALA A 27 -10.15 0.07 -3.93
C ALA A 27 -10.67 0.63 -2.60
N ALA A 28 -10.57 -0.16 -1.52
CA ALA A 28 -10.95 0.26 -0.18
C ALA A 28 -10.02 1.37 0.38
N ILE A 29 -8.70 1.26 0.21
CA ILE A 29 -7.75 2.32 0.59
C ILE A 29 -8.09 3.64 -0.13
N LEU A 30 -8.38 3.58 -1.42
CA LEU A 30 -8.74 4.74 -2.24
C LEU A 30 -10.06 5.37 -1.82
N ALA A 31 -11.07 4.54 -1.61
CA ALA A 31 -12.36 4.98 -1.11
C ALA A 31 -12.20 5.64 0.26
N SER A 32 -11.35 5.08 1.13
CA SER A 32 -11.00 5.69 2.42
C SER A 32 -10.36 7.07 2.24
N PHE A 33 -9.37 7.23 1.36
CA PHE A 33 -8.79 8.54 1.06
C PHE A 33 -9.79 9.54 0.49
N TYR A 34 -10.62 9.08 -0.45
CA TYR A 34 -11.64 9.89 -1.07
C TYR A 34 -12.64 10.41 -0.03
N CYS A 35 -13.14 9.53 0.84
CA CYS A 35 -14.03 9.91 1.94
C CYS A 35 -13.36 10.84 2.95
N ALA A 36 -12.08 10.61 3.29
CA ALA A 36 -11.34 11.45 4.22
C ALA A 36 -11.12 12.87 3.69
N ILE A 37 -10.92 13.02 2.37
CA ILE A 37 -10.82 14.34 1.72
C ILE A 37 -12.17 15.09 1.75
N HIS A 38 -13.29 14.36 1.72
CA HIS A 38 -14.65 14.92 1.74
C HIS A 38 -15.25 15.00 3.15
N ASP A 39 -14.44 14.93 4.21
CA ASP A 39 -14.86 14.98 5.62
C ASP A 39 -15.93 13.93 6.00
N ARG A 40 -15.92 12.79 5.31
CA ARG A 40 -16.84 11.67 5.56
C ARG A 40 -16.15 10.61 6.43
N LEU A 41 -15.80 10.96 7.66
CA LEU A 41 -14.99 10.12 8.57
C LEU A 41 -15.58 8.72 8.82
N GLY A 42 -16.91 8.60 8.92
CA GLY A 42 -17.55 7.29 9.07
C GLY A 42 -17.28 6.34 7.90
N TRP A 43 -17.41 6.85 6.66
CA TRP A 43 -17.11 6.07 5.46
C TRP A 43 -15.62 5.78 5.32
N THR A 44 -14.75 6.74 5.68
CA THR A 44 -13.30 6.52 5.77
C THR A 44 -12.99 5.32 6.66
N ALA A 45 -13.57 5.28 7.85
CA ALA A 45 -13.35 4.22 8.82
C ALA A 45 -13.86 2.86 8.32
N ILE A 46 -15.04 2.81 7.69
CA ILE A 46 -15.60 1.60 7.08
C ILE A 46 -14.68 1.07 5.97
N PHE A 47 -14.24 1.92 5.05
CA PHE A 47 -13.37 1.47 3.96
C PHE A 47 -11.98 1.06 4.46
N ALA A 48 -11.41 1.77 5.44
CA ALA A 48 -10.17 1.36 6.08
C ALA A 48 -10.31 0.04 6.87
N PHE A 49 -11.46 -0.19 7.52
CA PHE A 49 -11.80 -1.46 8.15
C PHE A 49 -11.86 -2.61 7.13
N LEU A 50 -12.56 -2.41 6.00
CA LEU A 50 -12.61 -3.39 4.91
C LEU A 50 -11.23 -3.66 4.31
N ALA A 51 -10.40 -2.62 4.14
CA ALA A 51 -9.02 -2.78 3.72
C ALA A 51 -8.22 -3.62 4.73
N THR A 52 -8.43 -3.41 6.04
CA THR A 52 -7.76 -4.16 7.11
C THR A 52 -8.19 -5.63 7.14
N LEU A 53 -9.47 -5.91 6.89
CA LEU A 53 -9.98 -7.28 6.73
C LEU A 53 -9.42 -7.97 5.49
N ALA A 54 -9.30 -7.24 4.38
CA ALA A 54 -8.68 -7.77 3.17
C ALA A 54 -7.21 -8.10 3.42
N ARG A 55 -6.48 -7.20 4.12
CA ARG A 55 -5.07 -7.37 4.47
C ARG A 55 -4.70 -6.55 5.72
N SER A 56 -3.87 -7.12 6.59
CA SER A 56 -3.43 -6.46 7.84
C SER A 56 -2.72 -5.12 7.63
N GLN A 57 -2.12 -4.88 6.45
CA GLN A 57 -1.51 -3.59 6.09
C GLN A 57 -2.53 -2.43 6.09
N GLY A 58 -3.83 -2.71 5.96
CA GLY A 58 -4.89 -1.70 6.04
C GLY A 58 -4.90 -0.94 7.37
N LEU A 59 -4.32 -1.53 8.42
CA LEU A 59 -4.15 -0.88 9.73
C LEU A 59 -3.38 0.44 9.64
N VAL A 60 -2.49 0.58 8.64
CA VAL A 60 -1.74 1.82 8.36
C VAL A 60 -2.65 3.00 8.06
N MET A 61 -3.90 2.77 7.66
CA MET A 61 -4.87 3.86 7.46
C MET A 61 -5.26 4.58 8.75
N LEU A 62 -5.10 3.97 9.92
CA LEU A 62 -5.39 4.62 11.20
C LEU A 62 -4.52 5.87 11.43
N PRO A 63 -3.17 5.78 11.46
CA PRO A 63 -2.33 6.97 11.63
C PRO A 63 -2.48 7.96 10.48
N ILE A 64 -2.78 7.50 9.26
CA ILE A 64 -2.91 8.37 8.08
C ILE A 64 -4.20 9.17 8.11
N ALA A 65 -5.34 8.52 8.36
CA ALA A 65 -6.62 9.19 8.51
C ALA A 65 -6.60 10.12 9.74
N GLY A 66 -5.96 9.70 10.83
CA GLY A 66 -5.73 10.53 12.01
C GLY A 66 -4.90 11.78 11.68
N LEU A 67 -3.81 11.64 10.92
CA LEU A 67 -3.00 12.78 10.46
C LEU A 67 -3.78 13.70 9.53
N MET A 68 -4.60 13.16 8.62
CA MET A 68 -5.47 13.95 7.76
C MET A 68 -6.46 14.79 8.56
N LEU A 69 -7.11 14.18 9.56
CA LEU A 69 -8.01 14.87 10.46
C LEU A 69 -7.28 15.96 11.25
N LEU A 70 -6.13 15.64 11.83
CA LEU A 70 -5.31 16.59 12.58
C LEU A 70 -4.94 17.81 11.75
N ILE A 71 -4.54 17.62 10.49
CA ILE A 71 -4.19 18.72 9.57
C ILE A 71 -5.41 19.57 9.22
N GLN A 72 -6.58 18.95 9.05
CA GLN A 72 -7.83 19.67 8.76
C GLN A 72 -8.24 20.55 9.94
N GLU A 73 -8.27 19.99 11.15
CA GLU A 73 -8.60 20.74 12.37
C GLU A 73 -7.56 21.83 12.67
N TRP A 74 -6.26 21.55 12.48
CA TRP A 74 -5.19 22.54 12.65
C TRP A 74 -5.37 23.76 11.75
N ARG A 75 -5.79 23.54 10.50
CA ARG A 75 -6.07 24.64 9.56
C ARG A 75 -7.30 25.46 9.95
N ALA A 76 -8.21 24.88 10.72
CA ALA A 76 -9.44 25.56 11.15
C ALA A 76 -9.24 26.37 12.44
N SER A 77 -8.54 25.82 13.45
CA SER A 77 -8.37 26.49 14.75
C SER A 77 -7.06 27.28 14.87
N GLY A 78 -5.95 26.78 14.30
CA GLY A 78 -4.61 27.34 14.51
C GLY A 78 -4.00 27.09 15.90
N ASP A 79 -4.75 26.49 16.83
CA ASP A 79 -4.27 26.10 18.17
C ASP A 79 -4.15 24.56 18.28
N LEU A 80 -3.00 24.10 18.80
CA LEU A 80 -2.70 22.69 19.00
C LEU A 80 -3.68 22.03 19.97
N ARG A 81 -4.04 22.71 21.05
CA ARG A 81 -4.89 22.11 22.10
C ARG A 81 -6.30 21.86 21.57
N GLU A 82 -6.88 22.86 20.93
CA GLU A 82 -8.20 22.75 20.29
C GLU A 82 -8.19 21.73 19.16
N THR A 83 -7.12 21.72 18.34
CA THR A 83 -6.92 20.74 17.27
C THR A 83 -6.94 19.32 17.80
N LEU A 84 -6.18 19.03 18.86
CA LEU A 84 -6.10 17.69 19.44
C LEU A 84 -7.46 17.26 20.00
N LEU A 85 -8.13 18.13 20.76
CA LEU A 85 -9.42 17.81 21.38
C LEU A 85 -10.51 17.58 20.33
N ALA A 86 -10.59 18.43 19.30
CA ALA A 86 -11.50 18.26 18.18
C ALA A 86 -11.19 16.97 17.39
N SER A 87 -9.91 16.70 17.13
CA SER A 87 -9.47 15.50 16.42
C SER A 87 -9.79 14.23 17.20
N THR A 88 -9.60 14.21 18.53
CA THR A 88 -9.98 13.04 19.36
C THR A 88 -11.49 12.84 19.36
N ARG A 89 -12.27 13.93 19.50
CA ARG A 89 -13.75 13.86 19.54
C ARG A 89 -14.36 13.46 18.20
N LYS A 90 -13.75 13.79 17.06
CA LYS A 90 -14.21 13.36 15.73
C LYS A 90 -13.61 12.02 15.32
N GLY A 91 -12.38 11.75 15.75
CA GLY A 91 -11.55 10.63 15.32
C GLY A 91 -11.84 9.30 16.00
N TRP A 92 -12.67 9.25 17.05
CA TRP A 92 -13.01 7.98 17.72
C TRP A 92 -13.56 6.92 16.77
N VAL A 93 -14.23 7.33 15.68
CA VAL A 93 -14.76 6.42 14.66
C VAL A 93 -13.63 5.64 13.96
N LEU A 94 -12.43 6.21 13.88
CA LEU A 94 -11.25 5.53 13.31
C LEU A 94 -10.78 4.35 14.16
N CYS A 95 -11.17 4.27 15.44
CA CYS A 95 -10.88 3.11 16.30
C CYS A 95 -11.53 1.82 15.80
N ILE A 96 -12.47 1.88 14.86
CA ILE A 96 -13.00 0.68 14.19
C ILE A 96 -11.93 -0.04 13.36
N ILE A 97 -10.93 0.68 12.82
CA ILE A 97 -9.88 0.10 11.97
C ILE A 97 -9.12 -1.03 12.69
N PRO A 98 -8.55 -0.84 13.90
CA PRO A 98 -7.91 -1.94 14.63
C PRO A 98 -8.90 -3.03 15.07
N LEU A 99 -10.19 -2.73 15.25
CA LEU A 99 -11.20 -3.75 15.56
C LEU A 99 -11.37 -4.77 14.43
N ALA A 100 -11.10 -4.42 13.17
CA ALA A 100 -11.08 -5.40 12.07
C ALA A 100 -10.03 -6.49 12.29
N PHE A 101 -8.81 -6.06 12.64
CA PHE A 101 -7.70 -6.97 12.91
C PHE A 101 -7.96 -7.82 14.15
N LEU A 102 -8.41 -7.20 15.24
CA LEU A 102 -8.73 -7.90 16.49
C LEU A 102 -9.89 -8.88 16.32
N GLY A 103 -10.93 -8.50 15.58
CA GLY A 103 -12.08 -9.36 15.27
C GLY A 103 -11.67 -10.57 14.43
N LEU A 104 -10.77 -10.38 13.46
CA LEU A 104 -10.21 -11.48 12.68
C LEU A 104 -9.39 -12.44 13.55
N GLU A 105 -8.50 -11.94 14.40
CA GLU A 105 -7.71 -12.77 15.32
C GLU A 105 -8.61 -13.51 16.33
N ALA A 106 -9.63 -12.84 16.88
CA ALA A 106 -10.59 -13.45 17.78
C ALA A 106 -11.39 -14.57 17.09
N TYR A 107 -11.87 -14.36 15.86
CA TYR A 107 -12.55 -15.38 15.05
C TYR A 107 -11.64 -16.57 14.76
N ARG A 108 -10.37 -16.32 14.43
CA ARG A 108 -9.39 -17.41 14.20
C ARG A 108 -9.16 -18.22 15.46
N SER A 109 -8.96 -17.54 16.58
CA SER A 109 -8.78 -18.15 17.90
C SER A 109 -9.98 -19.00 18.29
N SER A 110 -11.21 -18.52 18.07
CA SER A 110 -12.43 -19.29 18.37
C SER A 110 -12.59 -20.55 17.51
N MET A 111 -11.98 -20.57 16.33
CA MET A 111 -11.95 -21.73 15.43
C MET A 111 -10.75 -22.66 15.68
N GLY A 112 -9.94 -22.41 16.72
CA GLY A 112 -8.73 -23.17 17.01
C GLY A 112 -7.61 -22.99 15.96
N LEU A 113 -7.71 -21.95 15.12
CA LEU A 113 -6.71 -21.63 14.12
C LEU A 113 -5.57 -20.84 14.75
N ARG A 114 -4.35 -21.09 14.29
CA ARG A 114 -3.16 -20.37 14.76
C ARG A 114 -3.23 -18.86 14.47
N PRO A 115 -2.63 -18.00 15.29
CA PRO A 115 -2.53 -16.56 15.03
C PRO A 115 -1.88 -16.28 13.67
N ILE A 116 -2.25 -15.16 13.04
CA ILE A 116 -1.70 -14.80 11.71
C ILE A 116 -0.18 -14.56 11.82
N SER A 117 0.27 -13.97 12.93
CA SER A 117 1.69 -13.74 13.20
C SER A 117 2.50 -15.05 13.25
N GLU A 118 1.94 -16.11 13.81
CA GLU A 118 2.60 -17.42 13.86
C GLU A 118 2.67 -18.03 12.46
N ILE A 119 1.59 -17.98 11.68
CA ILE A 119 1.58 -18.48 10.31
C ILE A 119 2.63 -17.77 9.45
N TYR A 120 2.74 -16.44 9.54
CA TYR A 120 3.78 -15.71 8.81
C TYR A 120 5.19 -16.08 9.28
N ARG A 121 5.36 -16.38 10.57
CA ARG A 121 6.66 -16.82 11.09
C ARG A 121 7.02 -18.24 10.64
N THR A 122 6.07 -19.17 10.64
CA THR A 122 6.35 -20.59 10.38
C THR A 122 6.29 -20.95 8.89
N VAL A 123 5.34 -20.39 8.15
CA VAL A 123 5.10 -20.75 6.73
C VAL A 123 5.96 -19.90 5.81
N THR A 124 5.98 -18.57 6.02
CA THR A 124 6.73 -17.66 5.16
C THR A 124 8.15 -17.36 5.66
N GLN A 125 8.53 -17.85 6.86
CA GLN A 125 9.82 -17.56 7.51
C GLN A 125 10.18 -16.08 7.50
N ASN A 126 9.16 -15.25 7.72
CA ASN A 126 9.31 -13.81 7.81
C ASN A 126 9.83 -13.45 9.20
N ARG A 127 10.87 -12.62 9.24
CA ARG A 127 11.35 -11.99 10.47
C ARG A 127 11.00 -10.51 10.46
N ILE A 128 10.41 -10.06 11.57
CA ILE A 128 10.20 -8.64 11.81
C ILE A 128 11.52 -8.06 12.30
N VAL A 129 12.05 -7.11 11.56
CA VAL A 129 13.25 -6.33 11.90
C VAL A 129 12.88 -4.86 12.02
N ASN A 130 13.76 -4.08 12.63
CA ASN A 130 13.57 -2.64 12.62
C ASN A 130 13.76 -2.11 11.17
N PRO A 131 13.08 -1.03 10.77
CA PRO A 131 13.03 -0.58 9.37
C PRO A 131 14.39 -0.13 8.83
N LEU A 132 15.29 0.37 9.68
CA LEU A 132 16.65 0.77 9.27
C LEU A 132 17.52 -0.45 8.97
N GLU A 133 17.48 -1.46 9.84
CA GLU A 133 18.11 -2.76 9.59
C GLU A 133 17.55 -3.39 8.31
N GLY A 134 16.22 -3.39 8.14
CA GLY A 134 15.57 -3.83 6.93
C GLY A 134 16.08 -3.13 5.67
N LEU A 135 16.25 -1.80 5.71
CA LEU A 135 16.83 -1.03 4.61
C LEU A 135 18.26 -1.48 4.29
N ILE A 136 19.11 -1.59 5.31
CA ILE A 136 20.51 -2.01 5.17
C ILE A 136 20.59 -3.41 4.56
N LEU A 137 19.79 -4.35 5.05
CA LEU A 137 19.75 -5.72 4.54
C LEU A 137 19.29 -5.78 3.09
N ASN A 138 18.22 -5.05 2.72
CA ASN A 138 17.75 -5.02 1.33
C ASN A 138 18.75 -4.35 0.38
N LEU A 139 19.42 -3.28 0.81
CA LEU A 139 20.49 -2.64 0.03
C LEU A 139 21.69 -3.58 -0.13
N GLY A 140 22.08 -4.28 0.93
CA GLY A 140 23.16 -5.28 0.87
C GLY A 140 22.85 -6.42 -0.11
N VAL A 141 21.62 -6.93 -0.09
CA VAL A 141 21.14 -7.94 -1.06
C VAL A 141 21.14 -7.37 -2.48
N PHE A 142 20.62 -6.17 -2.69
CA PHE A 142 20.60 -5.53 -4.02
C PHE A 142 22.01 -5.32 -4.59
N LEU A 143 22.95 -4.85 -3.79
CA LEU A 143 24.33 -4.62 -4.22
C LEU A 143 25.07 -5.93 -4.49
N ARG A 144 24.86 -6.95 -3.64
CA ARG A 144 25.48 -8.28 -3.82
C ARG A 144 25.00 -8.97 -5.10
N TYR A 145 23.74 -8.77 -5.45
CA TYR A 145 23.10 -9.40 -6.59
C TYR A 145 22.75 -8.36 -7.66
N LEU A 146 23.56 -7.34 -7.92
CA LEU A 146 23.19 -6.20 -8.78
C LEU A 146 22.62 -6.64 -10.16
N ARG A 147 23.26 -7.64 -10.79
CA ARG A 147 22.83 -8.16 -12.10
C ARG A 147 21.47 -8.87 -12.00
N GLU A 148 21.27 -9.69 -10.98
CA GLU A 148 20.04 -10.45 -10.75
C GLU A 148 18.94 -9.58 -10.13
N GLY A 149 19.31 -8.54 -9.40
CA GLY A 149 18.45 -7.60 -8.68
C GLY A 149 17.72 -6.64 -9.61
N ILE A 150 18.22 -6.43 -10.83
CA ILE A 150 17.49 -5.76 -11.91
C ILE A 150 16.36 -6.65 -12.43
N TYR A 151 16.58 -7.96 -12.51
CA TYR A 151 15.57 -8.93 -12.95
C TYR A 151 14.66 -9.37 -11.81
N ASN A 152 15.13 -9.28 -10.57
CA ASN A 152 14.33 -9.48 -9.39
C ASN A 152 13.49 -8.22 -9.19
N ILE A 153 12.23 -8.33 -9.55
CA ILE A 153 11.17 -7.32 -9.44
C ILE A 153 11.23 -6.58 -8.08
N ASN A 154 11.65 -7.28 -7.05
CA ASN A 154 11.49 -6.95 -5.66
C ASN A 154 12.39 -5.80 -5.17
N PRO A 155 13.74 -5.88 -5.29
CA PRO A 155 14.61 -4.74 -5.04
C PRO A 155 14.40 -3.58 -6.02
N ALA A 156 14.11 -3.87 -7.29
CA ALA A 156 13.91 -2.84 -8.31
C ALA A 156 12.73 -1.91 -7.94
N TRP A 157 11.60 -2.48 -7.49
CA TRP A 157 10.47 -1.68 -7.01
C TRP A 157 10.76 -0.93 -5.72
N LEU A 158 11.57 -1.47 -4.80
CA LEU A 158 12.00 -0.72 -3.61
C LEU A 158 12.76 0.54 -4.00
N VAL A 159 13.73 0.43 -4.91
CA VAL A 159 14.49 1.58 -5.44
C VAL A 159 13.56 2.56 -6.15
N ALA A 160 12.67 2.07 -7.02
CA ALA A 160 11.69 2.92 -7.69
C ALA A 160 10.79 3.67 -6.69
N THR A 161 10.35 3.00 -5.62
CA THR A 161 9.53 3.63 -4.55
C THR A 161 10.29 4.72 -3.84
N LEU A 162 11.55 4.48 -3.49
CA LEU A 162 12.40 5.48 -2.85
C LEU A 162 12.56 6.71 -3.75
N VAL A 163 12.87 6.50 -5.03
CA VAL A 163 12.99 7.57 -6.03
C VAL A 163 11.67 8.34 -6.17
N LEU A 164 10.54 7.64 -6.29
CA LEU A 164 9.22 8.26 -6.42
C LEU A 164 8.82 9.03 -5.16
N THR A 165 9.14 8.52 -3.98
CA THR A 165 8.90 9.19 -2.70
C THR A 165 9.68 10.50 -2.63
N VAL A 166 10.96 10.46 -3.02
CA VAL A 166 11.80 11.65 -3.16
C VAL A 166 11.20 12.60 -4.20
N TRP A 167 10.71 12.07 -5.33
CA TRP A 167 10.12 12.87 -6.41
C TRP A 167 8.84 13.58 -5.99
N LEU A 168 8.01 12.97 -5.15
CA LEU A 168 6.81 13.59 -4.58
C LEU A 168 7.14 14.85 -3.76
N PHE A 169 8.32 14.93 -3.14
CA PHE A 169 8.76 16.16 -2.47
C PHE A 169 9.15 17.27 -3.44
N PHE A 170 9.55 16.97 -4.67
CA PHE A 170 9.96 18.01 -5.61
C PHE A 170 8.77 18.66 -6.34
N TYR A 171 7.61 18.00 -6.44
CA TYR A 171 6.47 18.50 -7.20
C TYR A 171 5.42 19.16 -6.30
N PRO A 172 5.25 20.50 -6.32
CA PRO A 172 4.36 21.22 -5.40
C PRO A 172 2.91 20.72 -5.42
N LYS A 173 2.42 20.28 -6.59
CA LYS A 173 1.07 19.74 -6.76
C LYS A 173 0.83 18.44 -5.99
N HIS A 174 1.88 17.68 -5.71
CA HIS A 174 1.81 16.35 -5.08
C HIS A 174 2.35 16.31 -3.65
N ARG A 175 2.80 17.45 -3.10
CA ARG A 175 3.26 17.62 -1.69
C ARG A 175 2.14 17.51 -0.64
N ARG A 176 1.11 16.71 -0.88
CA ARG A 176 0.08 16.45 0.13
C ARG A 176 0.70 15.60 1.22
N ILE A 177 0.78 16.16 2.42
CA ILE A 177 1.37 15.50 3.61
C ILE A 177 0.79 14.11 3.81
N SER A 178 -0.51 13.92 3.56
CA SER A 178 -1.18 12.61 3.68
C SER A 178 -0.66 11.55 2.69
N LEU A 179 -0.37 11.94 1.45
CA LEU A 179 0.16 11.04 0.44
C LEU A 179 1.63 10.70 0.71
N VAL A 180 2.40 11.69 1.15
CA VAL A 180 3.77 11.51 1.61
C VAL A 180 3.79 10.55 2.80
N ALA A 181 3.01 10.84 3.85
CA ALA A 181 2.88 10.00 5.03
C ALA A 181 2.47 8.57 4.66
N TYR A 182 1.49 8.39 3.77
CA TYR A 182 1.08 7.07 3.29
C TYR A 182 2.23 6.30 2.66
N THR A 183 2.98 6.95 1.77
CA THR A 183 4.13 6.35 1.09
C THR A 183 5.21 5.96 2.09
N PHE A 184 5.51 6.83 3.06
CA PHE A 184 6.48 6.53 4.11
C PHE A 184 6.04 5.42 5.04
N PHE A 185 4.84 5.47 5.63
CA PHE A 185 4.38 4.43 6.55
C PHE A 185 4.37 3.05 5.89
N HIS A 186 3.97 2.98 4.63
CA HIS A 186 4.02 1.72 3.87
C HIS A 186 5.44 1.29 3.55
N LEU A 187 6.34 2.20 3.19
CA LEU A 187 7.76 1.90 2.98
C LEU A 187 8.39 1.37 4.27
N PHE A 188 8.12 2.00 5.41
CA PHE A 188 8.60 1.58 6.71
C PHE A 188 8.10 0.18 7.06
N LEU A 189 6.77 -0.05 6.98
CA LEU A 189 6.18 -1.36 7.23
C LEU A 189 6.77 -2.42 6.30
N PHE A 190 6.97 -2.09 5.03
CA PHE A 190 7.59 -2.98 4.06
C PHE A 190 9.03 -3.35 4.44
N LEU A 191 9.83 -2.38 4.84
CA LEU A 191 11.22 -2.61 5.27
C LEU A 191 11.30 -3.49 6.53
N THR A 192 10.26 -3.53 7.37
CA THR A 192 10.28 -4.35 8.58
C THR A 192 10.18 -5.86 8.33
N ILE A 193 9.78 -6.34 7.14
CA ILE A 193 9.51 -7.77 6.91
C ILE A 193 10.57 -8.38 5.98
N ILE A 194 11.52 -9.15 6.53
CA ILE A 194 12.60 -9.81 5.78
C ILE A 194 12.31 -11.31 5.64
N ASN A 195 12.54 -11.87 4.45
CA ASN A 195 12.50 -13.33 4.22
C ASN A 195 13.89 -13.93 4.22
N TYR A 196 13.87 -15.20 4.57
CA TYR A 196 14.99 -16.10 4.51
C TYR A 196 14.66 -17.28 3.60
N VAL A 197 15.67 -17.90 3.00
CA VAL A 197 15.49 -19.21 2.35
C VAL A 197 15.11 -20.21 3.44
N TRP A 198 14.12 -21.08 3.14
CA TRP A 198 13.59 -22.06 4.08
C TRP A 198 14.69 -22.81 4.84
N TYR A 199 14.66 -22.71 6.17
CA TYR A 199 15.58 -23.38 7.11
C TYR A 199 17.04 -22.93 6.99
N THR A 200 17.30 -21.72 6.49
CA THR A 200 18.65 -21.15 6.44
C THR A 200 18.68 -19.71 6.95
N ASP A 201 19.87 -19.19 7.22
CA ASP A 201 20.10 -17.77 7.51
C ASP A 201 20.36 -16.92 6.25
N ILE A 202 20.10 -17.49 5.05
CA ILE A 202 20.33 -16.80 3.79
C ILE A 202 19.18 -15.83 3.53
N ILE A 203 19.50 -14.54 3.54
CA ILE A 203 18.54 -13.46 3.34
C ILE A 203 18.15 -13.38 1.85
N MET A 204 16.87 -13.54 1.57
CA MET A 204 16.28 -13.38 0.22
C MET A 204 15.80 -11.94 -0.03
N GLY A 205 15.82 -11.10 1.01
CA GLY A 205 15.27 -9.74 1.01
C GLY A 205 13.81 -9.71 1.49
N THR A 206 13.15 -8.56 1.37
CA THR A 206 11.72 -8.37 1.69
C THR A 206 10.80 -9.22 0.77
N GLN A 207 9.56 -9.60 1.17
CA GLN A 207 8.64 -10.46 0.36
C GLN A 207 7.63 -9.59 -0.40
N SER A 208 7.23 -10.06 -1.59
CA SER A 208 6.55 -9.24 -2.59
C SER A 208 5.03 -9.23 -2.59
N ILE A 209 4.35 -9.78 -1.59
CA ILE A 209 2.89 -9.91 -1.70
C ILE A 209 2.18 -8.55 -1.47
N ALA A 210 2.91 -7.46 -1.21
CA ALA A 210 2.36 -6.10 -1.14
C ALA A 210 2.99 -5.12 -2.16
N ARG A 211 3.87 -5.61 -3.05
CA ARG A 211 4.84 -4.77 -3.80
C ARG A 211 4.32 -4.07 -5.04
N TYR A 212 3.22 -4.48 -5.65
CA TYR A 212 2.74 -3.80 -6.85
C TYR A 212 1.74 -2.70 -6.52
N THR A 213 0.84 -2.96 -5.60
CA THR A 213 -0.28 -2.09 -5.29
C THR A 213 0.12 -0.80 -4.57
N LEU A 214 1.17 -0.82 -3.75
CA LEU A 214 1.63 0.33 -2.97
C LEU A 214 2.63 1.24 -3.71
N VAL A 215 3.48 0.66 -4.57
CA VAL A 215 4.46 1.40 -5.39
C VAL A 215 3.80 2.00 -6.62
N LEU A 216 2.81 1.29 -7.19
CA LEU A 216 1.96 1.84 -8.24
C LEU A 216 1.06 2.96 -7.71
N PHE A 217 0.86 3.13 -6.41
CA PHE A 217 -0.05 4.17 -5.91
C PHE A 217 0.47 5.59 -6.21
N PRO A 218 1.71 5.98 -5.85
CA PRO A 218 2.31 7.24 -6.32
C PRO A 218 2.33 7.37 -7.84
N ILE A 219 2.74 6.32 -8.55
CA ILE A 219 2.82 6.31 -10.02
C ILE A 219 1.44 6.53 -10.64
N ALA A 220 0.42 5.85 -10.13
CA ALA A 220 -0.96 5.94 -10.61
C ALA A 220 -1.54 7.31 -10.31
N VAL A 221 -1.21 7.93 -9.17
CA VAL A 221 -1.60 9.32 -8.89
C VAL A 221 -0.96 10.28 -9.91
N LEU A 222 0.35 10.15 -10.16
CA LEU A 222 1.09 10.99 -11.11
C LEU A 222 0.58 10.79 -12.55
N LEU A 223 0.39 9.54 -12.97
CA LEU A 223 -0.16 9.18 -14.28
C LEU A 223 -1.59 9.68 -14.43
N ALA A 224 -2.45 9.47 -13.43
CA ALA A 224 -3.85 9.92 -13.49
C ALA A 224 -3.95 11.45 -13.58
N ASP A 225 -3.09 12.19 -12.86
CA ASP A 225 -3.03 13.65 -12.96
C ASP A 225 -2.62 14.10 -14.36
N ARG A 226 -1.56 13.50 -14.93
CA ARG A 226 -1.14 13.76 -16.33
C ARG A 226 -2.24 13.42 -17.34
N ILE A 227 -2.84 12.24 -17.24
CA ILE A 227 -3.87 11.73 -18.16
C ILE A 227 -5.13 12.60 -18.13
N ARG A 228 -5.48 13.18 -16.98
CA ARG A 228 -6.62 14.09 -16.83
C ARG A 228 -6.51 15.35 -17.69
N HIS A 229 -5.28 15.80 -17.98
CA HIS A 229 -5.04 17.00 -18.78
C HIS A 229 -4.84 16.71 -20.28
N MET A 230 -4.82 15.43 -20.69
CA MET A 230 -4.68 15.04 -22.09
C MET A 230 -6.00 15.18 -22.86
N PRO A 231 -5.96 15.43 -24.19
CA PRO A 231 -7.13 15.39 -25.06
C PRO A 231 -7.76 13.99 -25.09
N ARG A 232 -9.06 13.91 -25.41
CA ARG A 232 -9.88 12.69 -25.25
C ARG A 232 -9.27 11.44 -25.91
N LEU A 233 -8.72 11.59 -27.12
CA LEU A 233 -8.08 10.50 -27.86
C LEU A 233 -6.80 10.00 -27.17
N LEU A 234 -5.88 10.90 -26.80
CA LEU A 234 -4.65 10.51 -26.08
C LEU A 234 -4.96 9.92 -24.71
N ARG A 235 -6.01 10.40 -24.05
CA ARG A 235 -6.50 9.80 -22.80
C ARG A 235 -7.00 8.38 -23.02
N ALA A 236 -7.86 8.16 -24.01
CA ALA A 236 -8.37 6.82 -24.34
C ALA A 236 -7.22 5.88 -24.75
N ALA A 237 -6.27 6.35 -25.56
CA ALA A 237 -5.10 5.59 -25.96
C ALA A 237 -4.19 5.25 -24.77
N SER A 238 -3.95 6.20 -23.86
CA SER A 238 -3.16 5.97 -22.65
C SER A 238 -3.82 4.94 -21.74
N LEU A 239 -5.14 5.02 -21.57
CA LEU A 239 -5.92 4.04 -20.81
C LEU A 239 -5.87 2.66 -21.48
N GLY A 240 -6.08 2.61 -22.79
CA GLY A 240 -5.98 1.38 -23.57
C GLY A 240 -4.59 0.75 -23.46
N GLY A 241 -3.53 1.56 -23.55
CA GLY A 241 -2.15 1.12 -23.38
C GLY A 241 -1.84 0.63 -21.96
N MET A 242 -2.37 1.28 -20.93
CA MET A 242 -2.27 0.80 -19.55
C MET A 242 -2.98 -0.54 -19.37
N VAL A 243 -4.22 -0.68 -19.87
CA VAL A 243 -4.96 -1.96 -19.82
C VAL A 243 -4.23 -3.05 -20.60
N LEU A 244 -3.74 -2.75 -21.80
CA LEU A 244 -3.00 -3.70 -22.64
C LEU A 244 -1.68 -4.13 -21.97
N GLY A 245 -0.90 -3.18 -21.46
CA GLY A 245 0.33 -3.46 -20.73
C GLY A 245 0.06 -4.34 -19.50
N LEU A 246 -1.00 -4.04 -18.75
CA LEU A 246 -1.45 -4.86 -17.64
C LEU A 246 -1.84 -6.29 -18.06
N LEU A 247 -2.58 -6.44 -19.16
CA LEU A 247 -2.94 -7.76 -19.70
C LEU A 247 -1.70 -8.55 -20.14
N LEU A 248 -0.71 -7.90 -20.77
CA LEU A 248 0.55 -8.52 -21.18
C LEU A 248 1.38 -8.96 -19.98
N PHE A 249 1.53 -8.11 -18.96
CA PHE A 249 2.25 -8.46 -17.73
C PHE A 249 1.54 -9.59 -16.95
N SER A 250 0.21 -9.55 -16.86
CA SER A 250 -0.59 -10.60 -16.23
C SER A 250 -0.46 -11.94 -16.97
N GLY A 251 -0.50 -11.90 -18.31
CA GLY A 251 -0.27 -13.07 -19.17
C GLY A 251 1.13 -13.65 -19.01
N LEU A 252 2.18 -12.80 -19.01
CA LEU A 252 3.57 -13.21 -18.78
C LEU A 252 3.77 -13.87 -17.41
N PHE A 253 3.13 -13.34 -16.36
CA PHE A 253 3.22 -13.92 -15.01
C PHE A 253 2.54 -15.29 -14.94
N THR A 254 1.41 -15.45 -15.63
CA THR A 254 0.70 -16.73 -15.72
C THR A 254 1.53 -17.77 -16.48
N VAL A 255 2.14 -17.38 -17.61
CA VAL A 255 3.05 -18.26 -18.37
C VAL A 255 4.29 -18.63 -17.56
N ALA A 256 4.86 -17.69 -16.81
CA ALA A 256 6.00 -17.97 -15.92
C ALA A 256 5.67 -18.93 -14.77
N LEU A 257 4.42 -18.97 -14.31
CA LEU A 257 3.94 -19.89 -13.26
C LEU A 257 3.67 -21.30 -13.78
N VAL A 258 3.31 -21.45 -15.06
CA VAL A 258 3.06 -22.76 -15.68
C VAL A 258 4.37 -23.47 -16.05
N GLY A 259 5.50 -22.75 -16.07
CA GLY A 259 6.79 -23.26 -16.54
C GLY A 259 6.82 -23.38 -18.08
N PRO A 260 8.00 -23.60 -18.69
CA PRO A 260 8.06 -24.00 -20.10
C PRO A 260 7.36 -25.33 -20.34
#